data_AF-A0A3S4LIS9-F1
#
_entry.id   AF-A0A3S4LIS9-F1
#
_cell.length_a   1.000
_cell.length_b   1.000
_cell.length_c   1.000
_cell.angle_alpha   90.00
_cell.angle_beta   90.00
_cell.angle_gamma   90.00
#
_symmetry.space_group_name_H-M   'P 1'
#
loop_
_entity.id
_entity.type
_entity.pdbx_description
1 polymer ?
#
loop_
_entity_poly.entity_id
_entity_poly.type
_entity_poly.pdbx_seq_one_letter_code
_entity_poly.pdbx_strand_id
1 'polypeptide(L)'
;MGGDPSAQPQATASPPETPAERARKQELRKLGYMIDARYYQMSLADLRMAASRGDPQALTHLAERYLFQLDGKPREPDYQPDFRYREEAREALQQAYARGNLHAAAIISESYLLDKQPEEAAAWNLVARRSGDTLSADWLLKTKDYQALTAQQKANAARRADQLWQSLQRRKAAAG
;
A
#
# COMPACT_ATOMS: atom_id res chain seq x y z
N MET A 1 14.63 11.85 -58.46
CA MET A 1 13.83 10.96 -57.60
C MET A 1 14.78 10.47 -56.52
N GLY A 2 14.65 10.77 -55.24
CA GLY A 2 13.51 11.18 -54.43
C GLY A 2 13.67 10.42 -53.14
N GLY A 3 14.21 11.06 -52.11
CA GLY A 3 14.45 10.46 -50.80
C GLY A 3 14.27 11.54 -49.76
N ASP A 4 13.02 11.82 -49.40
CA ASP A 4 12.70 12.74 -48.33
C ASP A 4 13.11 12.12 -46.98
N PRO A 5 13.85 12.86 -46.14
CA PRO A 5 14.04 12.52 -44.75
C PRO A 5 12.80 12.99 -43.96
N SER A 6 12.63 12.44 -42.75
CA SER A 6 11.68 12.87 -41.70
C SER A 6 10.47 11.96 -41.50
N ALA A 7 10.67 10.89 -40.75
CA ALA A 7 9.64 10.41 -39.83
C ALA A 7 10.14 10.63 -38.40
N GLN A 8 9.98 11.87 -37.91
CA GLN A 8 10.03 12.13 -36.48
C GLN A 8 8.82 11.42 -35.85
N PRO A 9 8.97 10.60 -34.80
CA PRO A 9 7.82 10.15 -34.03
C PRO A 9 7.18 11.38 -33.38
N GLN A 10 6.01 11.77 -33.87
CA GLN A 10 5.17 12.77 -33.22
C GLN A 10 4.93 12.33 -31.78
N ALA A 11 5.53 13.07 -30.84
CA ALA A 11 5.12 13.03 -29.46
C ALA A 11 3.64 13.44 -29.43
N THR A 12 2.76 12.46 -29.30
CA THR A 12 1.34 12.69 -29.09
C THR A 12 1.21 13.40 -27.75
N ALA A 13 1.04 14.73 -27.81
CA ALA A 13 0.73 15.55 -26.65
C ALA A 13 -0.49 14.92 -25.97
N SER A 14 -0.33 14.46 -24.73
CA SER A 14 -1.45 13.89 -23.98
C SER A 14 -2.57 14.92 -23.90
N PRO A 15 -3.83 14.53 -24.16
CA PRO A 15 -4.95 15.46 -24.13
C PRO A 15 -5.02 16.22 -22.78
N PRO A 16 -5.47 17.48 -22.79
CA PRO A 16 -5.51 18.30 -21.58
C PRO A 16 -6.41 17.66 -20.52
N GLU A 17 -5.92 17.64 -19.28
CA GLU A 17 -6.60 17.00 -18.16
C GLU A 17 -7.92 17.70 -17.80
N THR A 18 -8.99 16.93 -17.76
CA THR A 18 -10.33 17.38 -17.35
C THR A 18 -10.39 17.70 -15.84
N PRO A 19 -11.33 18.55 -15.40
CA PRO A 19 -11.52 18.83 -13.97
C PRO A 19 -11.78 17.57 -13.13
N ALA A 20 -12.49 16.58 -13.67
CA ALA A 20 -12.79 15.32 -13.00
C ALA A 20 -11.53 14.46 -12.80
N GLU A 21 -10.65 14.38 -13.81
CA GLU A 21 -9.37 13.67 -13.70
C GLU A 21 -8.45 14.32 -12.67
N ARG A 22 -8.41 15.65 -12.65
CA ARG A 22 -7.62 16.40 -11.66
C ARG A 22 -8.11 16.16 -10.23
N ALA A 23 -9.42 16.20 -10.02
CA ALA A 23 -10.03 15.91 -8.71
C ALA A 23 -9.69 14.49 -8.25
N ARG A 24 -9.79 13.50 -9.15
CA ARG A 24 -9.41 12.11 -8.89
C ARG A 24 -7.92 11.99 -8.52
N LYS A 25 -7.01 12.63 -9.26
CA LYS A 25 -5.58 12.62 -8.92
C LYS A 25 -5.27 13.25 -7.57
N GLN A 26 -5.97 14.33 -7.21
CA GLN A 26 -5.83 14.95 -5.90
C GLN A 26 -6.29 14.02 -4.77
N GLU A 27 -7.38 13.29 -4.98
CA GLU A 27 -7.86 12.28 -4.03
C GLU A 27 -6.86 11.13 -3.87
N LEU A 28 -6.39 10.56 -4.97
CA LEU A 28 -5.35 9.52 -4.96
C LEU A 28 -4.06 9.98 -4.27
N ARG A 29 -3.67 11.25 -4.46
CA ARG A 29 -2.53 11.85 -3.76
C ARG A 29 -2.75 11.89 -2.25
N LYS A 30 -3.93 12.29 -1.79
CA LYS A 30 -4.27 12.33 -0.36
C LYS A 30 -4.26 10.93 0.28
N LEU A 31 -4.67 9.93 -0.47
CA LEU A 31 -4.68 8.54 -0.01
C LEU A 31 -3.28 7.91 0.03
N GLY A 32 -2.30 8.48 -0.68
CA GLY A 32 -0.93 7.95 -0.74
C GLY A 32 -0.66 7.02 -1.93
N TYR A 33 -1.58 6.95 -2.91
CA TYR A 33 -1.38 6.20 -4.16
C TYR A 33 -0.39 6.87 -5.11
N MET A 34 -0.15 8.18 -4.95
CA MET A 34 0.85 8.85 -5.76
C MET A 34 2.24 8.52 -5.23
N ILE A 35 2.95 7.74 -6.03
CA ILE A 35 4.28 7.25 -5.74
C ILE A 35 5.29 8.00 -6.58
N ASP A 36 6.39 8.44 -5.95
CA ASP A 36 7.55 8.95 -6.68
C ASP A 36 8.39 7.77 -7.18
N ALA A 37 8.69 7.76 -8.49
CA ALA A 37 9.45 6.70 -9.13
C ALA A 37 10.83 6.47 -8.49
N ARG A 38 11.40 7.48 -7.81
CA ARG A 38 12.70 7.38 -7.14
C ARG A 38 12.77 6.23 -6.12
N TYR A 39 11.68 5.93 -5.42
CA TYR A 39 11.68 4.90 -4.37
C TYR A 39 11.79 3.49 -4.95
N TYR A 40 11.37 3.27 -6.20
CA TYR A 40 11.58 1.98 -6.88
C TYR A 40 13.03 1.74 -7.30
N GLN A 41 13.83 2.80 -7.39
CA GLN A 41 15.24 2.76 -7.80
C GLN A 41 16.19 2.73 -6.60
N MET A 42 15.70 3.00 -5.38
CA MET A 42 16.52 2.96 -4.17
C MET A 42 16.99 1.53 -3.87
N SER A 43 18.23 1.42 -3.39
CA SER A 43 18.71 0.18 -2.78
C SER A 43 17.90 -0.13 -1.51
N LEU A 44 17.88 -1.40 -1.09
CA LEU A 44 17.21 -1.75 0.17
C LEU A 44 17.79 -0.98 1.37
N ALA A 45 19.10 -0.71 1.37
CA ALA A 45 19.77 0.06 2.43
C ALA A 45 19.29 1.52 2.47
N ASP A 46 19.23 2.19 1.31
CA ASP A 46 18.74 3.57 1.22
C ASP A 46 17.27 3.67 1.61
N LEU A 47 16.48 2.68 1.20
CA LEU A 47 15.07 2.60 1.53
C LEU A 47 14.84 2.44 3.03
N ARG A 48 15.61 1.58 3.68
CA ARG A 48 15.61 1.42 5.15
C ARG A 48 16.02 2.71 5.86
N MET A 49 17.04 3.41 5.35
CA MET A 49 17.49 4.69 5.91
C MET A 49 16.44 5.80 5.73
N ALA A 50 15.74 5.87 4.60
CA ALA A 50 14.66 6.82 4.42
C ALA A 50 13.45 6.48 5.30
N ALA A 51 13.10 5.20 5.40
CA ALA A 51 12.03 4.71 6.26
C ALA A 51 12.30 5.00 7.74
N SER A 52 13.54 4.85 8.22
CA SER A 52 13.91 5.17 9.60
C SER A 52 13.79 6.66 9.94
N ARG A 53 13.84 7.54 8.94
CA ARG A 53 13.53 8.98 9.07
C ARG A 53 12.02 9.28 9.05
N GLY A 54 11.18 8.26 8.96
CA GLY A 54 9.72 8.40 8.98
C GLY A 54 9.12 8.84 7.64
N ASP A 55 9.85 8.71 6.53
CA ASP A 55 9.33 9.01 5.20
C ASP A 55 8.20 8.02 4.84
N PRO A 56 6.95 8.47 4.68
CA PRO A 56 5.81 7.58 4.45
C PRO A 56 5.90 6.82 3.12
N GLN A 57 6.51 7.42 2.08
CA GLN A 57 6.69 6.72 0.80
C GLN A 57 7.79 5.66 0.91
N ALA A 58 8.89 5.97 1.60
CA ALA A 58 9.93 4.98 1.88
C ALA A 58 9.41 3.80 2.71
N LEU A 59 8.63 4.08 3.76
CA LEU A 59 8.01 3.05 4.60
C LEU A 59 7.09 2.12 3.79
N THR A 60 6.24 2.68 2.93
CA THR A 60 5.37 1.88 2.05
C THR A 60 6.17 1.02 1.09
N HIS A 61 7.20 1.58 0.44
CA HIS A 61 8.02 0.83 -0.52
C HIS A 61 8.88 -0.23 0.16
N LEU A 62 9.34 0.03 1.38
CA LEU A 62 10.07 -0.95 2.18
C LEU A 62 9.18 -2.16 2.44
N ALA A 63 7.93 -1.92 2.84
CA ALA A 63 6.96 -2.98 3.05
C ALA A 63 6.64 -3.75 1.77
N GLU A 64 6.46 -3.08 0.63
CA GLU A 64 6.27 -3.74 -0.67
C GLU A 64 7.48 -4.58 -1.07
N ARG A 65 8.71 -4.09 -0.82
CA ARG A 65 9.94 -4.86 -1.04
C ARG A 65 9.92 -6.14 -0.20
N TYR A 66 9.60 -6.01 1.07
CA TYR A 66 9.52 -7.15 1.98
C TYR A 66 8.44 -8.15 1.55
N LEU A 67 7.22 -7.71 1.27
CA LEU A 67 6.09 -8.60 0.93
C LEU A 67 6.24 -9.27 -0.44
N PHE A 68 6.64 -8.51 -1.46
CA PHE A 68 6.50 -8.96 -2.85
C PHE A 68 7.83 -9.31 -3.51
N GLN A 69 8.96 -8.87 -2.95
CA GLN A 69 10.27 -9.16 -3.54
C GLN A 69 11.11 -10.08 -2.66
N LEU A 70 11.00 -10.05 -1.34
CA LEU A 70 11.90 -10.80 -0.48
C LEU A 70 11.23 -11.96 0.24
N ASP A 71 9.99 -11.82 0.71
CA ASP A 71 9.28 -12.90 1.41
C ASP A 71 9.22 -14.19 0.57
N GLY A 72 9.78 -15.27 1.10
CA GLY A 72 9.83 -16.58 0.42
C GLY A 72 10.73 -16.64 -0.82
N LYS A 73 11.63 -15.67 -1.04
CA LYS A 73 12.48 -15.61 -2.25
C LYS A 73 13.99 -15.73 -1.93
N PRO A 74 14.48 -16.93 -1.59
CA PRO A 74 15.88 -17.13 -1.17
C PRO A 74 16.94 -16.89 -2.25
N ARG A 75 16.54 -16.67 -3.51
CA ARG A 75 17.46 -16.36 -4.62
C ARG A 75 17.72 -14.88 -4.79
N GLU A 76 16.95 -14.03 -4.13
CA GLU A 76 17.09 -12.58 -4.23
C GLU A 76 18.33 -12.15 -3.42
N PRO A 77 19.21 -11.27 -3.96
CA PRO A 77 20.46 -10.90 -3.30
C PRO A 77 20.30 -10.32 -1.90
N ASP A 78 19.20 -9.59 -1.67
CA ASP A 78 18.89 -8.93 -0.41
C ASP A 78 18.08 -9.83 0.55
N TYR A 79 17.84 -11.10 0.18
CA TYR A 79 17.14 -12.05 1.04
C TYR A 79 17.98 -12.39 2.28
N GLN A 80 17.31 -12.40 3.43
CA GLN A 80 17.88 -12.75 4.72
C GLN A 80 17.10 -13.94 5.27
N PRO A 81 17.75 -15.09 5.50
CA PRO A 81 17.10 -16.19 6.22
C PRO A 81 16.68 -15.70 7.61
N ASP A 82 15.56 -16.23 8.10
CA ASP A 82 14.98 -15.93 9.42
C ASP A 82 14.47 -14.49 9.64
N PHE A 83 14.56 -13.61 8.63
CA PHE A 83 13.95 -12.29 8.70
C PHE A 83 12.43 -12.37 8.57
N ARG A 84 11.72 -11.68 9.46
CA ARG A 84 10.24 -11.70 9.57
C ARG A 84 9.59 -10.71 8.59
N TYR A 85 9.73 -10.97 7.29
CA TYR A 85 9.34 -10.04 6.22
C TYR A 85 7.91 -9.52 6.34
N ARG A 86 6.95 -10.40 6.62
CA ARG A 86 5.53 -10.03 6.69
C ARG A 86 5.24 -9.12 7.87
N GLU A 87 5.79 -9.42 9.03
CA GLU A 87 5.60 -8.60 10.24
C GLU A 87 6.28 -7.25 10.13
N GLU A 88 7.51 -7.22 9.64
CA GLU A 88 8.28 -5.98 9.42
C GLU A 88 7.61 -5.09 8.36
N ALA A 89 7.04 -5.68 7.31
CA ALA A 89 6.25 -4.95 6.34
C ALA A 89 5.00 -4.31 6.95
N ARG A 90 4.25 -5.06 7.77
CA ARG A 90 3.05 -4.54 8.44
C ARG A 90 3.37 -3.44 9.43
N GLU A 91 4.50 -3.53 10.13
CA GLU A 91 4.94 -2.48 11.05
C GLU A 91 5.34 -1.22 10.26
N ALA A 92 6.09 -1.35 9.17
CA ALA A 92 6.41 -0.23 8.28
C ALA A 92 5.14 0.43 7.70
N LEU A 93 4.14 -0.36 7.28
CA LEU A 93 2.86 0.17 6.77
C LEU A 93 2.05 0.88 7.86
N GLN A 94 2.05 0.39 9.09
CA GLN A 94 1.41 1.08 10.22
C GLN A 94 2.07 2.44 10.51
N GLN A 95 3.40 2.51 10.39
CA GLN A 95 4.12 3.78 10.48
C GLN A 95 3.79 4.71 9.30
N ALA A 96 3.73 4.18 8.07
CA ALA A 96 3.34 4.95 6.89
C ALA A 96 1.94 5.54 7.05
N TYR A 97 0.99 4.74 7.56
CA TYR A 97 -0.36 5.18 7.88
C TYR A 97 -0.37 6.31 8.90
N ALA A 98 0.36 6.15 10.02
CA ALA A 98 0.47 7.19 11.04
C ALA A 98 1.07 8.50 10.50
N ARG A 99 1.90 8.41 9.45
CA ARG A 99 2.53 9.53 8.74
C ARG A 99 1.72 10.05 7.55
N GLY A 100 0.50 9.55 7.33
CA GLY A 100 -0.46 10.10 6.36
C GLY A 100 -0.67 9.28 5.08
N ASN A 101 0.00 8.14 4.90
CA ASN A 101 -0.33 7.22 3.80
C ASN A 101 -1.52 6.33 4.19
N LEU A 102 -2.74 6.80 3.92
CA LEU A 102 -3.96 6.11 4.31
C LEU A 102 -4.18 4.78 3.56
N HIS A 103 -3.68 4.67 2.33
CA HIS A 103 -3.70 3.45 1.53
C HIS A 103 -2.93 2.29 2.19
N ALA A 104 -1.98 2.58 3.09
CA ALA A 104 -1.23 1.56 3.80
C ALA A 104 -2.12 0.56 4.57
N ALA A 105 -3.31 0.96 5.03
CA ALA A 105 -4.26 0.05 5.67
C ALA A 105 -4.79 -1.03 4.71
N ALA A 106 -4.99 -0.69 3.43
CA ALA A 106 -5.41 -1.65 2.41
C ALA A 106 -4.28 -2.63 2.06
N ILE A 107 -3.03 -2.17 1.99
CA ILE A 107 -1.86 -3.04 1.77
C ILE A 107 -1.70 -4.02 2.93
N ILE A 108 -1.92 -3.58 4.18
CA ILE A 108 -1.93 -4.49 5.33
C ILE A 108 -3.03 -5.53 5.19
N SER A 109 -4.25 -5.13 4.81
CA SER A 109 -5.35 -6.06 4.54
C SER A 109 -4.98 -7.12 3.50
N GLU A 110 -4.39 -6.71 2.37
CA GLU A 110 -3.92 -7.62 1.33
C GLU A 110 -2.85 -8.58 1.84
N SER A 111 -1.90 -8.09 2.65
CA SER A 111 -0.87 -8.95 3.25
C SER A 111 -1.48 -10.07 4.10
N TYR A 112 -2.59 -9.84 4.80
CA TYR A 112 -3.25 -10.89 5.59
C TYR A 112 -4.00 -11.91 4.71
N LEU A 113 -4.47 -11.53 3.52
CA LEU A 113 -5.00 -12.51 2.56
C LEU A 113 -3.90 -13.44 2.03
N LEU A 114 -2.72 -12.91 1.75
CA LEU A 114 -1.55 -13.72 1.36
C LEU A 114 -1.20 -14.75 2.45
N ASP A 115 -1.43 -14.40 3.71
CA ASP A 115 -1.24 -15.27 4.88
C ASP A 115 -2.41 -16.20 5.18
N LYS A 116 -3.45 -16.22 4.35
CA LYS A 116 -4.69 -17.00 4.58
C LYS A 116 -5.36 -16.66 5.92
N GLN A 117 -5.31 -15.39 6.30
CA GLN A 117 -5.97 -14.83 7.48
C GLN A 117 -7.08 -13.83 7.08
N PRO A 118 -8.19 -14.31 6.47
CA PRO A 118 -9.22 -13.44 5.91
C PRO A 118 -9.99 -12.62 6.96
N GLU A 119 -10.05 -13.07 8.21
CA GLU A 119 -10.66 -12.29 9.31
C GLU A 119 -9.83 -11.05 9.68
N GLU A 120 -8.50 -11.17 9.77
CA GLU A 120 -7.61 -10.02 9.97
C GLU A 120 -7.57 -9.10 8.75
N ALA A 121 -7.59 -9.68 7.54
CA ALA A 121 -7.74 -8.89 6.31
C ALA A 121 -9.03 -8.07 6.35
N ALA A 122 -10.16 -8.68 6.70
CA ALA A 122 -11.43 -7.98 6.84
C ALA A 122 -11.37 -6.84 7.88
N ALA A 123 -10.67 -7.02 8.99
CA ALA A 123 -10.50 -5.97 10.00
C ALA A 123 -9.72 -4.76 9.44
N TRP A 124 -8.59 -5.01 8.77
CA TRP A 124 -7.81 -3.95 8.13
C TRP A 124 -8.52 -3.28 6.95
N ASN A 125 -9.37 -4.01 6.25
CA ASN A 125 -10.21 -3.46 5.18
C ASN A 125 -11.25 -2.48 5.70
N LEU A 126 -11.82 -2.75 6.88
CA LEU A 126 -12.71 -1.80 7.56
C LEU A 126 -11.96 -0.54 7.98
N VAL A 127 -10.69 -0.67 8.39
CA VAL A 127 -9.81 0.49 8.67
C VAL A 127 -9.55 1.28 7.38
N ALA A 128 -9.19 0.63 6.28
CA ALA A 128 -8.97 1.28 4.98
C ALA A 128 -10.22 2.07 4.53
N ARG A 129 -11.39 1.43 4.60
CA ARG A 129 -12.67 2.07 4.27
C ARG A 129 -12.98 3.27 5.17
N ARG A 130 -12.74 3.16 6.48
CA ARG A 130 -12.91 4.26 7.45
C ARG A 130 -11.97 5.44 7.14
N SER A 131 -10.84 5.16 6.50
CA SER A 131 -9.83 6.16 6.09
C SER A 131 -10.15 6.83 4.76
N GLY A 132 -11.22 6.41 4.07
CA GLY A 132 -11.60 6.92 2.76
C GLY A 132 -11.03 6.14 1.57
N ASP A 133 -10.25 5.07 1.80
CA ASP A 133 -9.78 4.19 0.73
C ASP A 133 -10.88 3.17 0.36
N THR A 134 -11.91 3.65 -0.32
CA THR A 134 -13.01 2.81 -0.82
C THR A 134 -12.58 1.96 -2.01
N LEU A 135 -11.64 2.46 -2.83
CA LEU A 135 -11.17 1.79 -4.04
C LEU A 135 -10.61 0.41 -3.72
N SER A 136 -9.63 0.34 -2.82
CA SER A 136 -9.08 -0.94 -2.41
C SER A 136 -10.02 -1.72 -1.50
N ALA A 137 -10.80 -1.02 -0.65
CA ALA A 137 -11.69 -1.71 0.28
C ALA A 137 -12.81 -2.50 -0.40
N ASP A 138 -13.35 -1.99 -1.52
CA ASP A 138 -14.42 -2.63 -2.27
C ASP A 138 -13.94 -3.84 -3.07
N TRP A 139 -12.64 -3.90 -3.40
CA TRP A 139 -12.04 -5.07 -4.04
C TRP A 139 -12.06 -6.28 -3.10
N LEU A 140 -11.69 -6.11 -1.82
CA LEU A 140 -11.65 -7.22 -0.85
C LEU A 140 -13.01 -7.92 -0.75
N LEU A 141 -14.11 -7.15 -0.76
CA LEU A 141 -15.47 -7.67 -0.62
C LEU A 141 -15.86 -8.65 -1.74
N LYS A 142 -15.16 -8.61 -2.87
CA LYS A 142 -15.37 -9.48 -4.03
C LYS A 142 -14.52 -10.75 -3.99
N THR A 143 -13.57 -10.85 -3.05
CA THR A 143 -12.72 -12.04 -2.92
C THR A 143 -13.51 -13.22 -2.37
N LYS A 144 -13.18 -14.44 -2.84
CA LYS A 144 -13.80 -15.68 -2.33
C LYS A 144 -13.56 -15.85 -0.83
N ASP A 145 -12.35 -15.54 -0.38
CA ASP A 145 -11.95 -15.66 1.02
C ASP A 145 -12.80 -14.77 1.93
N TYR A 146 -13.10 -13.53 1.52
CA TYR A 146 -13.99 -12.65 2.27
C TYR A 146 -15.45 -13.12 2.23
N GLN A 147 -15.93 -13.57 1.06
CA GLN A 147 -17.29 -14.07 0.90
C GLN A 147 -17.56 -15.32 1.76
N ALA A 148 -16.53 -16.14 1.98
CA ALA A 148 -16.59 -17.33 2.83
C ALA A 148 -16.62 -17.01 4.35
N LEU A 149 -16.35 -15.77 4.77
CA LEU A 149 -16.43 -15.41 6.19
C LEU A 149 -17.85 -15.52 6.73
N THR A 150 -17.97 -16.21 7.86
CA THR A 150 -19.21 -16.31 8.62
C THR A 150 -19.60 -14.96 9.24
N ALA A 151 -20.86 -14.84 9.68
CA ALA A 151 -21.34 -13.66 10.39
C ALA A 151 -20.52 -13.38 11.67
N GLN A 152 -20.14 -14.44 12.40
CA GLN A 152 -19.33 -14.31 13.61
C GLN A 152 -17.93 -13.75 13.29
N GLN A 153 -17.27 -14.25 12.24
CA GLN A 153 -15.95 -13.77 11.84
C GLN A 153 -16.01 -12.31 11.37
N LYS A 154 -17.06 -11.91 10.65
CA LYS A 154 -17.30 -10.51 10.29
C LYS A 154 -17.49 -9.62 11.52
N ALA A 155 -18.22 -10.10 12.54
CA ALA A 155 -18.40 -9.38 13.79
C ALA A 155 -17.08 -9.27 14.60
N ASN A 156 -16.26 -10.33 14.60
CA ASN A 156 -14.92 -10.29 15.19
C ASN A 156 -14.03 -9.27 14.48
N ALA A 157 -14.00 -9.29 13.14
CA ALA A 157 -13.23 -8.36 12.31
C ALA A 157 -13.64 -6.91 12.58
N ALA A 158 -14.93 -6.63 12.77
CA ALA A 158 -15.42 -5.29 13.13
C ALA A 158 -14.88 -4.83 14.49
N ARG A 159 -14.95 -5.67 15.54
CA ARG A 159 -14.35 -5.36 16.85
C ARG A 159 -12.84 -5.15 16.76
N ARG A 160 -12.17 -5.99 15.97
CA ARG A 160 -10.73 -5.90 15.73
C ARG A 160 -10.38 -4.58 15.03
N ALA A 161 -11.15 -4.18 14.02
CA ALA A 161 -10.98 -2.92 13.31
C ALA A 161 -11.07 -1.70 14.26
N ASP A 162 -11.98 -1.72 15.24
CA ASP A 162 -12.07 -0.65 16.24
C ASP A 162 -10.83 -0.55 17.13
N GLN A 163 -10.28 -1.69 17.56
CA GLN A 163 -9.04 -1.73 18.33
C GLN A 163 -7.85 -1.22 17.50
N LEU A 164 -7.75 -1.67 16.25
CA LEU A 164 -6.72 -1.24 15.31
C LEU A 164 -6.81 0.26 15.06
N TRP A 165 -8.01 0.78 14.83
CA TRP A 165 -8.25 2.21 14.64
C TRP A 165 -7.75 3.03 15.82
N GLN A 166 -8.13 2.66 17.05
CA GLN A 166 -7.68 3.37 18.25
C GLN A 166 -6.15 3.32 18.40
N SER A 167 -5.53 2.19 18.09
CA SER A 167 -4.07 2.05 18.10
C SER A 167 -3.40 2.99 17.09
N LEU A 168 -3.92 3.06 15.87
CA LEU A 168 -3.40 3.94 14.81
C LEU A 168 -3.58 5.41 15.16
N GLN A 169 -4.70 5.80 15.78
CA GLN A 169 -4.89 7.20 16.22
C GLN A 169 -3.84 7.60 17.28
N ARG A 170 -3.54 6.70 18.24
CA ARG A 170 -2.46 6.95 19.22
C ARG A 170 -1.10 7.06 18.55
N ARG A 171 -0.78 6.17 17.60
CA ARG A 171 0.47 6.22 16.83
C ARG A 171 0.59 7.51 16.03
N LYS A 172 -0.49 7.94 15.37
CA LYS A 172 -0.55 9.20 14.63
C LYS A 172 -0.29 10.42 15.53
N ALA A 173 -0.88 10.44 16.72
CA ALA A 173 -0.63 11.50 17.70
C ALA A 173 0.84 11.53 18.19
N ALA A 174 1.49 10.37 18.31
CA ALA A 174 2.90 10.28 18.69
C ALA A 174 3.88 10.57 17.53
N ALA A 175 3.39 10.50 16.29
CA ALA A 175 4.19 10.76 15.09
C ALA A 175 4.13 12.22 14.63
N GLY A 176 3.11 12.99 15.04
CA GLY A 176 2.99 14.42 14.77
C GLY A 176 3.94 15.25 15.61
#